data_AF-A0A7W6TXV2-F1
#
_entry.id   AF-A0A7W6TXV2-F1
#
_cell.length_a   1.000
_cell.length_b   1.000
_cell.length_c   1.000
_cell.angle_alpha   90.00
_cell.angle_beta   90.00
_cell.angle_gamma   90.00
#
_symmetry.space_group_name_H-M   'P 1'
#
loop_
_entity.id
_entity.type
_entity.pdbx_description
1 polymer ?
#
loop_
_entity_poly.entity_id
_entity_poly.type
_entity_poly.pdbx_seq_one_letter_code
_entity_poly.pdbx_strand_id
1 'polypeptide(L)'
;MTIPPQLWSFTEKHQRFFKFKECLAAGDQSPCEGQIVRAHIIPRSQLKQIAQDGHVVAVPTSLLAIMKMQRIGFEAKEIGVGEFSTMNCFCAGHDKALFAPVEDAPLVFSSEQLALLHYRAIAAEFYQRNSQLESAESELDYESNEPPNPRFSWIVMCSDQATEEAHQALVRTERLISARRFNELGSLVVRFDAVPAVMAAGAFRPIYDFAAKSVQRSVDLCCYVSMHLLAADGGAVLAFTWLRRDQPAEQFVRTFAALPREQMASLAVQCAFEHVEFTCMSDSWWSGLKRPMRGSLLERVRRANSLSYRRSPRCLSYRIHYADWPVAEVR
;
A
#
# COMPACT_ATOMS: atom_id res chain seq x y z
N MET A 1 -2.11 30.89 15.28
CA MET A 1 -3.47 30.35 15.54
C MET A 1 -3.36 29.07 16.34
N THR A 2 -3.78 29.14 17.60
CA THR A 2 -3.83 28.05 18.58
C THR A 2 -4.84 26.97 18.15
N ILE A 3 -4.51 25.70 18.43
CA ILE A 3 -5.37 24.55 18.14
C ILE A 3 -6.55 24.60 19.12
N PRO A 4 -7.82 24.53 18.67
CA PRO A 4 -8.95 24.40 19.56
C PRO A 4 -8.77 23.14 20.44
N PRO A 5 -9.01 23.20 21.76
CA PRO A 5 -8.84 22.06 22.66
C PRO A 5 -9.58 20.78 22.21
N GLN A 6 -10.69 20.93 21.49
CA GLN A 6 -11.47 19.82 20.89
C GLN A 6 -10.67 19.04 19.84
N LEU A 7 -9.69 19.66 19.17
CA LEU A 7 -8.80 18.96 18.24
C LEU A 7 -7.73 18.13 18.96
N TRP A 8 -7.38 18.43 20.22
CA TRP A 8 -6.42 17.63 20.98
C TRP A 8 -7.04 16.31 21.48
N SER A 9 -8.27 16.36 22.00
CA SER A 9 -9.03 15.15 22.33
C SER A 9 -9.34 14.30 21.08
N PHE A 10 -9.58 14.94 19.94
CA PHE A 10 -9.63 14.30 18.62
C PHE A 10 -8.34 13.54 18.31
N THR A 11 -7.15 14.15 18.49
CA THR A 11 -5.87 13.48 18.22
C THR A 11 -5.49 12.37 19.21
N GLU A 12 -5.91 12.43 20.48
CA GLU A 12 -5.68 11.37 21.48
C GLU A 12 -6.63 10.19 21.30
N LYS A 13 -7.90 10.44 20.92
CA LYS A 13 -8.82 9.39 20.44
C LYS A 13 -8.30 8.79 19.13
N HIS A 14 -7.76 9.62 18.23
CA HIS A 14 -7.10 9.20 16.99
C HIS A 14 -5.67 8.62 17.16
N GLN A 15 -5.09 8.53 18.36
CA GLN A 15 -3.85 7.74 18.56
C GLN A 15 -4.14 6.24 18.64
N ARG A 16 -5.38 5.84 18.37
CA ARG A 16 -5.88 4.46 18.41
C ARG A 16 -5.94 3.75 17.05
N PHE A 17 -5.39 4.30 15.97
CA PHE A 17 -5.26 3.55 14.72
C PHE A 17 -4.23 2.45 14.86
N PHE A 18 -4.58 1.28 14.33
CA PHE A 18 -3.83 0.03 14.47
C PHE A 18 -3.85 -0.59 15.89
N LYS A 19 -4.81 -0.26 16.77
CA LYS A 19 -4.93 -0.95 18.08
C LYS A 19 -5.53 -2.34 17.99
N PHE A 20 -6.40 -2.59 17.02
CA PHE A 20 -7.01 -3.90 16.88
C PHE A 20 -5.93 -4.91 16.49
N LYS A 21 -5.84 -5.98 17.26
CA LYS A 21 -4.81 -7.00 17.12
C LYS A 21 -5.53 -8.27 16.71
N GLU A 22 -5.46 -8.59 15.43
CA GLU A 22 -6.11 -9.77 14.86
C GLU A 22 -5.13 -10.48 13.94
N CYS A 23 -5.15 -11.80 13.96
CA CYS A 23 -4.37 -12.60 13.03
C CYS A 23 -5.24 -12.91 11.82
N LEU A 24 -4.87 -12.39 10.66
CA LEU A 24 -5.57 -12.60 9.40
C LEU A 24 -5.08 -13.84 8.64
N ALA A 25 -4.35 -14.75 9.30
CA ALA A 25 -3.64 -15.87 8.66
C ALA A 25 -4.60 -16.84 7.93
N ALA A 26 -4.25 -17.16 6.68
CA ALA A 26 -5.03 -18.02 5.81
C ALA A 26 -5.05 -19.46 6.33
N GLY A 27 -6.21 -19.91 6.82
CA GLY A 27 -6.65 -21.30 6.80
C GLY A 27 -5.61 -22.35 7.18
N ASP A 28 -4.99 -22.21 8.35
CA ASP A 28 -4.35 -23.34 9.01
C ASP A 28 -5.12 -23.58 10.31
N GLN A 29 -5.58 -24.81 10.52
CA GLN A 29 -6.24 -25.20 11.78
C GLN A 29 -5.26 -25.16 12.96
N SER A 30 -4.01 -24.78 12.72
CA SER A 30 -3.05 -24.46 13.76
C SER A 30 -3.57 -23.26 14.57
N PRO A 31 -3.74 -23.42 15.89
CA PRO A 31 -4.14 -22.31 16.73
C PRO A 31 -3.12 -21.18 16.60
N CYS A 32 -3.58 -19.94 16.69
CA CYS A 32 -2.68 -18.78 16.78
C CYS A 32 -1.66 -19.02 17.90
N GLU A 33 -0.38 -18.98 17.56
CA GLU A 33 0.70 -19.17 18.51
C GLU A 33 1.46 -17.86 18.75
N GLY A 34 1.55 -17.48 20.02
CA GLY A 34 2.19 -16.24 20.45
C GLY A 34 1.31 -15.00 20.29
N GLN A 35 1.93 -13.85 20.54
CA GLN A 35 1.25 -12.55 20.47
C GLN A 35 1.12 -12.05 19.03
N ILE A 36 0.13 -11.20 18.78
CA ILE A 36 0.11 -10.36 17.58
C ILE A 36 1.34 -9.47 17.55
N VAL A 37 2.05 -9.50 16.42
CA VAL A 37 3.30 -8.78 16.21
C VAL A 37 3.10 -7.61 15.25
N ARG A 38 4.08 -6.70 15.25
CA ARG A 38 4.23 -5.67 14.21
C ARG A 38 4.81 -6.31 12.95
N ALA A 39 3.96 -7.04 12.22
CA ALA A 39 4.32 -7.75 11.00
C ALA A 39 4.72 -6.77 9.90
N HIS A 40 5.86 -7.01 9.26
CA HIS A 40 6.38 -6.15 8.20
C HIS A 40 5.70 -6.48 6.86
N ILE A 41 5.09 -5.48 6.20
CA ILE A 41 4.49 -5.63 4.87
C ILE A 41 5.59 -5.67 3.79
N ILE A 42 6.51 -4.70 3.82
CA ILE A 42 7.80 -4.80 3.12
C ILE A 42 8.77 -5.59 4.02
N PRO A 43 9.35 -6.71 3.55
CA PRO A 43 10.30 -7.49 4.33
C PRO A 43 11.41 -6.62 4.93
N ARG A 44 11.77 -6.86 6.20
CA ARG A 44 12.74 -5.99 6.89
C ARG A 44 14.13 -6.04 6.24
N SER A 45 14.49 -7.18 5.65
CA SER A 45 15.71 -7.35 4.86
C SER A 45 15.75 -6.44 3.63
N GLN A 46 14.59 -6.13 3.04
CA GLN A 46 14.45 -5.23 1.91
C GLN A 46 14.64 -3.78 2.34
N LEU A 47 13.93 -3.33 3.39
CA LEU A 47 14.06 -1.95 3.90
C LEU A 47 15.51 -1.56 4.22
N LYS A 48 16.29 -2.49 4.77
CA LYS A 48 17.71 -2.27 5.09
C LYS A 48 18.57 -1.94 3.87
N GLN A 49 18.17 -2.31 2.65
CA GLN A 49 18.95 -2.06 1.43
C GLN A 49 18.94 -0.59 1.00
N ILE A 50 17.90 0.17 1.40
CA ILE A 50 17.78 1.60 1.07
C ILE A 50 17.87 2.51 2.31
N ALA A 51 18.09 1.91 3.48
CA ALA A 51 18.14 2.63 4.74
C ALA A 51 19.52 3.28 4.96
N GLN A 52 19.51 4.48 5.51
CA GLN A 52 20.69 5.18 6.01
C GLN A 52 20.54 5.36 7.52
N ASP A 53 21.57 4.99 8.28
CA ASP A 53 21.56 5.06 9.75
C ASP A 53 20.33 4.39 10.40
N GLY A 54 19.85 3.29 9.80
CA GLY A 54 18.68 2.55 10.28
C GLY A 54 17.32 3.20 9.96
N HIS A 55 17.29 4.23 9.12
CA HIS A 55 16.08 4.97 8.73
C HIS A 55 15.88 4.95 7.22
N VAL A 56 14.61 4.95 6.81
CA VAL A 56 14.18 5.21 5.43
C VAL A 56 13.40 6.52 5.40
N VAL A 57 13.34 7.18 4.24
CA VAL A 57 12.49 8.34 4.07
C VAL A 57 11.11 7.86 3.59
N ALA A 58 10.03 8.36 4.17
CA ALA A 58 8.66 8.04 3.76
C ALA A 58 7.74 9.24 3.92
N VAL A 59 6.66 9.30 3.14
CA VAL A 59 5.59 10.28 3.36
C VAL A 59 4.64 9.69 4.41
N PRO A 60 4.45 10.33 5.57
CA PRO A 60 3.53 9.83 6.58
C PRO A 60 2.09 9.77 6.07
N THR A 61 1.46 8.62 6.26
CA THR A 61 0.06 8.35 5.87
C THR A 61 -0.91 8.37 7.05
N SER A 62 -0.42 8.43 8.29
CA SER A 62 -1.32 8.56 9.46
C SER A 62 -2.10 9.88 9.41
N LEU A 63 -3.39 9.86 9.78
CA LEU A 63 -4.25 11.05 9.74
C LEU A 63 -3.66 12.21 10.55
N LEU A 64 -3.11 11.93 11.74
CA LEU A 64 -2.46 12.93 12.57
C LEU A 64 -1.27 13.59 11.87
N ALA A 65 -0.43 12.81 11.21
CA ALA A 65 0.72 13.34 10.48
C ALA A 65 0.26 14.17 9.28
N ILE A 66 -0.77 13.72 8.55
CA ILE A 66 -1.36 14.45 7.42
C ILE A 66 -1.97 15.77 7.88
N MET A 67 -2.75 15.78 8.97
CA MET A 67 -3.34 17.00 9.52
C MET A 67 -2.30 17.98 10.03
N LYS A 68 -1.22 17.49 10.66
CA LYS A 68 -0.06 18.32 11.03
C LYS A 68 0.59 18.90 9.77
N MET A 69 0.81 18.10 8.74
CA MET A 69 1.41 18.50 7.46
C MET A 69 0.62 19.56 6.70
N GLN A 70 -0.71 19.50 6.73
CA GLN A 70 -1.55 20.54 6.14
C GLN A 70 -1.31 21.93 6.76
N ARG A 71 -0.77 21.98 7.99
CA ARG A 71 -0.50 23.24 8.70
C ARG A 71 0.94 23.73 8.59
N ILE A 72 1.92 22.81 8.57
CA ILE A 72 3.36 23.15 8.61
C ILE A 72 4.07 23.02 7.26
N GLY A 73 3.41 22.41 6.28
CA GLY A 73 4.04 21.96 5.03
C GLY A 73 4.01 20.45 4.94
N PHE A 74 3.66 19.94 3.77
CA PHE A 74 3.61 18.50 3.50
C PHE A 74 5.00 18.05 3.05
N GLU A 75 5.66 17.21 3.85
CA GLU A 75 7.06 16.81 3.66
C GLU A 75 7.24 15.33 3.98
N ALA A 76 8.24 14.69 3.38
CA ALA A 76 8.64 13.34 3.77
C ALA A 76 9.47 13.38 5.07
N LYS A 77 9.50 12.26 5.80
CA LYS A 77 10.21 12.14 7.08
C LYS A 77 11.05 10.87 7.11
N GLU A 78 12.11 10.90 7.91
CA GLU A 78 12.84 9.71 8.30
C GLU A 78 11.98 8.87 9.25
N ILE A 79 11.92 7.56 8.98
CA ILE A 79 11.20 6.58 9.79
C ILE A 79 12.12 5.38 9.98
N GLY A 80 12.23 4.88 11.22
CA GLY A 80 13.07 3.73 11.52
C GLY A 80 12.59 2.47 10.80
N VAL A 81 13.53 1.65 10.30
CA VAL A 81 13.22 0.40 9.58
C VAL A 81 12.47 -0.64 10.41
N GLY A 82 12.44 -0.51 11.74
CA GLY A 82 11.64 -1.36 12.62
C GLY A 82 10.21 -0.85 12.85
N GLU A 83 9.91 0.38 12.44
CA GLU A 83 8.59 1.00 12.56
C GLU A 83 7.87 1.05 11.21
N PHE A 84 8.61 1.35 10.14
CA PHE A 84 8.02 1.51 8.82
C PHE A 84 7.41 0.21 8.29
N SER A 85 6.27 0.34 7.62
CA SER A 85 5.58 -0.77 6.97
C SER A 85 5.22 -1.92 7.92
N THR A 86 4.86 -1.61 9.18
CA THR A 86 4.42 -2.65 10.13
C THR A 86 2.92 -2.59 10.42
N MET A 87 2.29 -3.74 10.59
CA MET A 87 0.86 -3.91 10.84
C MET A 87 0.61 -4.97 11.91
N ASN A 88 -0.47 -4.84 12.68
CA ASN A 88 -0.85 -5.81 13.73
C ASN A 88 -1.81 -6.88 13.19
N CYS A 89 -1.54 -7.40 11.99
CA CYS A 89 -2.42 -8.30 11.26
C CYS A 89 -2.01 -9.78 11.28
N PHE A 90 -0.94 -10.15 11.98
CA PHE A 90 -0.48 -11.54 12.11
C PHE A 90 0.06 -11.83 13.52
N CYS A 91 -0.15 -13.06 14.00
CA CYS A 91 0.53 -13.57 15.19
C CYS A 91 1.97 -13.95 14.86
N ALA A 92 2.84 -13.99 15.88
CA ALA A 92 4.25 -14.34 15.71
C ALA A 92 4.45 -15.68 14.98
N GLY A 93 3.65 -16.70 15.34
CA GLY A 93 3.72 -18.03 14.73
C GLY A 93 3.39 -18.01 13.24
N HIS A 94 2.23 -17.45 12.87
CA HIS A 94 1.79 -17.40 11.47
C HIS A 94 2.62 -16.44 10.63
N ASP A 95 3.05 -15.29 11.15
CA ASP A 95 3.93 -14.37 10.43
C ASP A 95 5.24 -15.07 10.03
N LYS A 96 5.85 -15.80 10.98
CA LYS A 96 7.09 -16.54 10.73
C LYS A 96 6.88 -17.71 9.78
N ALA A 97 5.88 -18.55 10.04
CA ALA A 97 5.67 -19.78 9.28
C ALA A 97 5.20 -19.52 7.84
N LEU A 98 4.22 -18.63 7.65
CA LEU A 98 3.60 -18.39 6.36
C LEU A 98 4.53 -17.64 5.41
N PHE A 99 5.29 -16.69 5.94
CA PHE A 99 6.12 -15.80 5.13
C PHE A 99 7.61 -16.14 5.11
N ALA A 100 8.02 -17.26 5.71
CA ALA A 100 9.39 -17.75 5.60
C ALA A 100 9.92 -17.74 4.14
N PRO A 101 9.16 -18.12 3.10
CA PRO A 101 9.65 -18.07 1.72
C PRO A 101 9.98 -16.68 1.17
N VAL A 102 9.46 -15.60 1.77
CA VAL A 102 9.71 -14.21 1.34
C VAL A 102 10.58 -13.41 2.33
N GLU A 103 10.74 -13.89 3.57
CA GLU A 103 11.59 -13.26 4.60
C GLU A 103 12.96 -13.93 4.73
N ASP A 104 13.00 -15.26 4.69
CA ASP A 104 14.19 -16.06 5.03
C ASP A 104 14.91 -16.64 3.79
N ALA A 105 14.41 -16.36 2.58
CA ALA A 105 14.98 -16.81 1.32
C ALA A 105 15.16 -15.66 0.31
N PRO A 106 16.10 -15.77 -0.64
CA PRO A 106 16.23 -14.80 -1.72
C PRO A 106 14.93 -14.66 -2.52
N LEU A 107 14.57 -13.41 -2.86
CA LEU A 107 13.39 -13.13 -3.69
C LEU A 107 13.68 -13.49 -5.16
N VAL A 108 13.21 -14.65 -5.58
CA VAL A 108 13.27 -15.12 -6.97
C VAL A 108 11.97 -14.86 -7.73
N PHE A 109 10.96 -14.33 -7.05
CA PHE A 109 9.61 -14.07 -7.57
C PHE A 109 8.97 -15.33 -8.17
N SER A 110 9.11 -16.46 -7.46
CA SER A 110 8.39 -17.69 -7.78
C SER A 110 6.88 -17.49 -7.61
N SER A 111 6.05 -18.37 -8.17
CA SER A 111 4.59 -18.29 -8.01
C SER A 111 4.16 -18.31 -6.54
N GLU A 112 4.86 -19.08 -5.68
CA GLU A 112 4.62 -19.10 -4.24
C GLU A 112 4.99 -17.78 -3.58
N GLN A 113 6.18 -17.24 -3.85
CA GLN A 113 6.60 -15.93 -3.30
C GLN A 113 5.66 -14.81 -3.73
N LEU A 114 5.26 -14.78 -5.01
CA LEU A 114 4.32 -13.80 -5.55
C LEU A 114 2.93 -13.91 -4.88
N ALA A 115 2.45 -15.12 -4.63
CA ALA A 115 1.19 -15.34 -3.92
C ALA A 115 1.26 -14.88 -2.47
N LEU A 116 2.36 -15.17 -1.76
CA LEU A 116 2.57 -14.73 -0.38
C LEU A 116 2.69 -13.20 -0.28
N LEU A 117 3.42 -12.56 -1.19
CA LEU A 117 3.48 -11.10 -1.29
C LEU A 117 2.09 -10.49 -1.55
N HIS A 118 1.35 -11.04 -2.53
CA HIS A 118 -0.02 -10.62 -2.83
C HIS A 118 -0.94 -10.72 -1.61
N TYR A 119 -0.91 -11.88 -0.94
CA TYR A 119 -1.70 -12.12 0.25
C TYR A 119 -1.37 -11.16 1.39
N ARG A 120 -0.08 -10.94 1.67
CA ARG A 120 0.34 -9.98 2.69
C ARG A 120 -0.16 -8.56 2.39
N ALA A 121 -0.10 -8.15 1.11
CA ALA A 121 -0.59 -6.85 0.67
C ALA A 121 -2.12 -6.71 0.80
N ILE A 122 -2.88 -7.76 0.48
CA ILE A 122 -4.35 -7.77 0.62
C ILE A 122 -4.76 -7.78 2.10
N ALA A 123 -4.09 -8.57 2.95
CA ALA A 123 -4.34 -8.58 4.40
C ALA A 123 -4.06 -7.19 5.01
N ALA A 124 -2.99 -6.53 4.57
CA ALA A 124 -2.69 -5.17 4.99
C ALA A 124 -3.75 -4.16 4.53
N GLU A 125 -4.25 -4.28 3.30
CA GLU A 125 -5.33 -3.43 2.78
C GLU A 125 -6.63 -3.62 3.57
N PHE A 126 -7.06 -4.86 3.81
CA PHE A 126 -8.23 -5.13 4.66
C PHE A 126 -8.09 -4.53 6.05
N TYR A 127 -6.96 -4.77 6.71
CA TYR A 127 -6.70 -4.22 8.04
C TYR A 127 -6.75 -2.67 8.04
N GLN A 128 -6.18 -2.02 7.02
CA GLN A 128 -6.21 -0.56 6.89
C GLN A 128 -7.63 -0.03 6.70
N ARG A 129 -8.44 -0.67 5.84
CA ARG A 129 -9.84 -0.27 5.64
C ARG A 129 -10.69 -0.49 6.88
N ASN A 130 -10.52 -1.62 7.57
CA ASN A 130 -11.21 -1.87 8.84
C ASN A 130 -10.85 -0.81 9.90
N SER A 131 -9.56 -0.47 10.02
CA SER A 131 -9.11 0.58 10.95
C SER A 131 -9.66 1.97 10.58
N GLN A 132 -9.86 2.25 9.28
CA GLN A 132 -10.45 3.50 8.81
C GLN A 132 -11.96 3.54 9.08
N LEU A 133 -12.67 2.43 8.92
CA LEU A 133 -14.09 2.30 9.25
C LEU A 133 -14.33 2.52 10.74
N GLU A 134 -13.61 1.80 11.62
CA GLU A 134 -13.75 1.95 13.07
C GLU A 134 -13.56 3.40 13.52
N SER A 135 -12.61 4.10 12.90
CA SER A 135 -12.43 5.52 13.15
C SER A 135 -13.57 6.37 12.66
N ALA A 136 -14.03 6.15 11.44
CA ALA A 136 -15.13 6.92 10.88
C ALA A 136 -16.40 6.73 11.74
N GLU A 137 -16.63 5.53 12.26
CA GLU A 137 -17.72 5.22 13.19
C GLU A 137 -17.55 5.89 14.55
N SER A 138 -16.32 5.98 15.05
CA SER A 138 -16.04 6.66 16.33
C SER A 138 -16.36 8.16 16.29
N GLU A 139 -16.40 8.77 15.10
CA GLU A 139 -16.76 10.17 14.88
C GLU A 139 -18.27 10.40 14.76
N LEU A 140 -19.10 9.34 14.67
CA LEU A 140 -20.55 9.48 14.56
C LEU A 140 -21.25 9.82 15.88
N ASP A 141 -20.51 9.92 16.99
CA ASP A 141 -20.96 10.30 18.35
C ASP A 141 -22.46 10.09 18.60
N TYR A 142 -22.88 8.81 18.58
CA TYR A 142 -24.29 8.42 18.67
C TYR A 142 -24.97 8.81 19.99
N GLU A 143 -24.18 9.21 21.00
CA GLU A 143 -24.65 9.66 22.30
C GLU A 143 -24.82 11.20 22.38
N SER A 144 -24.41 11.93 21.33
CA SER A 144 -24.54 13.38 21.26
C SER A 144 -25.97 13.81 20.96
N ASN A 145 -26.40 14.90 21.60
CA ASN A 145 -27.66 15.59 21.28
C ASN A 145 -27.54 16.49 20.04
N GLU A 146 -26.36 16.60 19.43
CA GLU A 146 -26.16 17.33 18.18
C GLU A 146 -26.51 16.44 16.98
N PRO A 147 -27.16 16.98 15.94
CA PRO A 147 -27.49 16.20 14.75
C PRO A 147 -26.21 15.70 14.07
N PRO A 148 -26.12 14.40 13.72
CA PRO A 148 -24.92 13.83 13.12
C PRO A 148 -24.59 14.54 11.80
N ASN A 149 -23.32 14.90 11.63
CA ASN A 149 -22.87 15.58 10.42
C ASN A 149 -22.96 14.60 9.23
N PRO A 150 -23.76 14.92 8.19
CA PRO A 150 -24.02 14.00 7.08
C PRO A 150 -22.75 13.62 6.30
N ARG A 151 -21.67 14.41 6.42
CA ARG A 151 -20.37 14.06 5.85
C ARG A 151 -19.77 12.81 6.50
N PHE A 152 -19.88 12.66 7.82
CA PHE A 152 -19.36 11.47 8.50
C PHE A 152 -20.17 10.23 8.18
N SER A 153 -21.50 10.35 8.07
CA SER A 153 -22.34 9.23 7.62
C SER A 153 -21.97 8.76 6.21
N TRP A 154 -21.66 9.68 5.30
CA TRP A 154 -21.14 9.33 3.97
C TRP A 154 -19.76 8.65 4.04
N ILE A 155 -18.84 9.16 4.86
CA ILE A 155 -17.51 8.56 5.02
C ILE A 155 -17.61 7.14 5.56
N VAL A 156 -18.47 6.90 6.55
CA VAL A 156 -18.72 5.59 7.14
C VAL A 156 -19.28 4.63 6.10
N MET A 157 -20.32 5.03 5.37
CA MET A 157 -20.89 4.21 4.29
C MET A 157 -19.85 3.85 3.22
N CYS A 158 -19.01 4.80 2.80
CA CYS A 158 -17.94 4.52 1.85
C CYS A 158 -16.84 3.61 2.42
N SER A 159 -16.50 3.77 3.70
CA SER A 159 -15.48 2.96 4.38
C SER A 159 -15.98 1.54 4.61
N ASP A 160 -17.25 1.37 4.96
CA ASP A 160 -17.91 0.08 5.12
C ASP A 160 -17.89 -0.72 3.82
N GLN A 161 -18.31 -0.09 2.71
CA GLN A 161 -18.21 -0.70 1.39
C GLN A 161 -16.77 -1.11 1.05
N ALA A 162 -15.78 -0.24 1.29
CA ALA A 162 -14.38 -0.53 0.99
C ALA A 162 -13.81 -1.66 1.87
N THR A 163 -14.23 -1.75 3.13
CA THR A 163 -13.85 -2.84 4.04
C THR A 163 -14.42 -4.18 3.59
N GLU A 164 -15.71 -4.22 3.21
CA GLU A 164 -16.34 -5.44 2.69
C GLU A 164 -15.69 -5.90 1.37
N GLU A 165 -15.38 -4.97 0.46
CA GLU A 165 -14.64 -5.28 -0.76
C GLU A 165 -13.25 -5.87 -0.48
N ALA A 166 -12.50 -5.30 0.48
CA ALA A 166 -11.19 -5.80 0.88
C ALA A 166 -11.29 -7.16 1.59
N HIS A 167 -12.33 -7.39 2.39
CA HIS A 167 -12.60 -8.66 3.05
C HIS A 167 -12.89 -9.77 2.03
N GLN A 168 -13.71 -9.49 1.01
CA GLN A 168 -13.96 -10.44 -0.08
C GLN A 168 -12.68 -10.79 -0.84
N ALA A 169 -11.81 -9.81 -1.09
CA ALA A 169 -10.51 -10.04 -1.72
C ALA A 169 -9.59 -10.89 -0.82
N LEU A 170 -9.58 -10.64 0.49
CA LEU A 170 -8.84 -11.42 1.47
C LEU A 170 -9.29 -12.89 1.46
N VAL A 171 -10.59 -13.15 1.62
CA VAL A 171 -11.16 -14.52 1.61
C VAL A 171 -10.83 -15.27 0.32
N ARG A 172 -10.93 -14.61 -0.84
CA ARG A 172 -10.55 -15.21 -2.14
C ARG A 172 -9.06 -15.57 -2.18
N THR A 173 -8.22 -14.72 -1.61
CA THR A 173 -6.77 -14.92 -1.57
C THR A 173 -6.38 -16.01 -0.57
N GLU A 174 -6.99 -16.05 0.61
CA GLU A 174 -6.79 -17.12 1.60
C GLU A 174 -7.10 -18.49 1.02
N ARG A 175 -8.22 -18.63 0.28
CA ARG A 175 -8.56 -19.87 -0.43
C ARG A 175 -7.54 -20.28 -1.48
N LEU A 176 -6.81 -19.33 -2.06
CA LEU A 176 -5.71 -19.60 -3.00
C LEU A 176 -4.48 -20.07 -2.23
N ILE A 177 -4.13 -19.40 -1.12
CA ILE A 177 -2.98 -19.72 -0.26
C ILE A 177 -3.13 -21.09 0.38
N SER A 178 -4.24 -21.35 1.09
CA SER A 178 -4.48 -22.62 1.79
C SER A 178 -4.55 -23.82 0.83
N ALA A 179 -5.09 -23.62 -0.37
CA ALA A 179 -5.14 -24.66 -1.40
C ALA A 179 -3.84 -24.77 -2.24
N ARG A 180 -2.83 -23.92 -1.97
CA ARG A 180 -1.58 -23.83 -2.74
C ARG A 180 -1.80 -23.65 -4.25
N ARG A 181 -2.90 -22.99 -4.65
CA ARG A 181 -3.29 -22.76 -6.06
C ARG A 181 -2.63 -21.51 -6.63
N PHE A 182 -1.31 -21.39 -6.47
CA PHE A 182 -0.55 -20.18 -6.84
C PHE A 182 -0.60 -19.86 -8.34
N ASN A 183 -0.89 -20.85 -9.18
CA ASN A 183 -1.15 -20.67 -10.60
C ASN A 183 -2.47 -19.94 -10.91
N GLU A 184 -3.35 -19.71 -9.94
CA GLU A 184 -4.54 -18.86 -10.11
C GLU A 184 -4.23 -17.37 -9.94
N LEU A 185 -2.98 -17.01 -9.60
CA LEU A 185 -2.50 -15.64 -9.56
C LEU A 185 -1.90 -15.24 -10.93
N GLY A 186 -2.28 -14.06 -11.42
CA GLY A 186 -1.61 -13.37 -12.50
C GLY A 186 -0.45 -12.55 -11.94
N SER A 187 0.62 -12.42 -12.71
CA SER A 187 1.78 -11.62 -12.32
C SER A 187 2.43 -10.94 -13.52
N LEU A 188 3.00 -9.77 -13.28
CA LEU A 188 3.97 -9.12 -14.16
C LEU A 188 5.17 -8.75 -13.30
N VAL A 189 6.36 -9.20 -13.70
CA VAL A 189 7.62 -8.91 -13.01
C VAL A 189 8.55 -8.15 -13.96
N VAL A 190 9.04 -7.00 -13.50
CA VAL A 190 9.97 -6.15 -14.24
C VAL A 190 11.23 -5.99 -13.43
N ARG A 191 12.35 -6.47 -13.96
CA ARG A 191 13.67 -6.29 -13.36
C ARG A 191 14.35 -5.07 -13.96
N PHE A 192 14.92 -4.25 -13.10
CA PHE A 192 15.67 -3.08 -13.50
C PHE A 192 17.17 -3.27 -13.21
N ASP A 193 18.01 -2.74 -14.10
CA ASP A 193 19.46 -2.69 -13.94
C ASP A 193 19.88 -1.42 -13.17
N ALA A 194 19.35 -1.30 -11.95
CA ALA A 194 19.68 -0.22 -11.04
C ALA A 194 19.41 -0.64 -9.60
N VAL A 195 20.23 -0.13 -8.68
CA VAL A 195 20.03 -0.33 -7.24
C VAL A 195 18.67 0.26 -6.83
N PRO A 196 17.89 -0.43 -5.97
CA PRO A 196 16.63 0.10 -5.43
C PRO A 196 16.84 1.46 -4.78
N ALA A 197 16.03 2.44 -5.16
CA ALA A 197 16.00 3.75 -4.49
C ALA A 197 14.63 4.08 -3.88
N VAL A 198 13.59 3.37 -4.33
CA VAL A 198 12.22 3.44 -3.82
C VAL A 198 11.76 2.01 -3.56
N MET A 199 11.11 1.77 -2.44
CA MET A 199 10.44 0.52 -2.13
C MET A 199 8.97 0.76 -1.85
N ALA A 200 8.14 -0.20 -2.24
CA ALA A 200 6.71 -0.12 -2.04
C ALA A 200 6.09 -1.51 -1.86
N ALA A 201 5.07 -1.63 -1.02
CA ALA A 201 4.21 -2.81 -0.98
C ALA A 201 2.78 -2.43 -0.61
N GLY A 202 1.80 -2.95 -1.34
CA GLY A 202 0.40 -2.75 -0.99
C GLY A 202 -0.55 -3.21 -2.08
N ALA A 203 -1.83 -3.29 -1.73
CA ALA A 203 -2.91 -3.61 -2.65
C ALA A 203 -3.81 -2.40 -2.83
N PHE A 204 -4.34 -2.20 -4.04
CA PHE A 204 -5.25 -1.11 -4.33
C PHE A 204 -6.25 -1.49 -5.41
N ARG A 205 -7.39 -0.78 -5.38
CA ARG A 205 -8.42 -0.81 -6.43
C ARG A 205 -7.99 0.07 -7.61
N PRO A 206 -7.67 -0.47 -8.80
CA PRO A 206 -7.37 0.35 -9.97
C PRO A 206 -8.66 0.96 -10.53
N ILE A 207 -8.76 2.30 -10.53
CA ILE A 207 -9.89 3.01 -11.15
C ILE A 207 -9.57 3.37 -12.59
N TYR A 208 -8.32 3.76 -12.85
CA TYR A 208 -7.81 4.12 -14.17
C TYR A 208 -6.53 3.35 -14.46
N ASP A 209 -6.30 3.05 -15.73
CA ASP A 209 -5.08 2.40 -16.22
C ASP A 209 -4.01 3.41 -16.69
N PHE A 210 -2.87 2.90 -17.16
CA PHE A 210 -1.76 3.74 -17.64
C PHE A 210 -2.08 4.44 -18.98
N ALA A 211 -3.12 4.00 -19.68
CA ALA A 211 -3.67 4.64 -20.89
C ALA A 211 -4.76 5.67 -20.55
N ALA A 212 -4.95 6.01 -19.27
CA ALA A 212 -5.95 6.95 -18.77
C ALA A 212 -7.41 6.52 -19.04
N LYS A 213 -7.66 5.22 -19.23
CA LYS A 213 -9.01 4.65 -19.37
C LYS A 213 -9.51 4.18 -18.01
N SER A 214 -10.81 4.34 -17.76
CA SER A 214 -11.42 3.75 -16.56
C SER A 214 -11.52 2.24 -16.74
N VAL A 215 -10.94 1.48 -15.82
CA VAL A 215 -10.98 0.02 -15.81
C VAL A 215 -11.99 -0.54 -14.82
N GLN A 216 -12.35 0.26 -13.80
CA GLN A 216 -13.35 -0.09 -12.81
C GLN A 216 -14.06 1.16 -12.29
N ARG A 217 -15.38 1.07 -12.10
CA ARG A 217 -16.20 2.09 -11.45
C ARG A 217 -16.48 1.68 -10.01
N SER A 218 -16.86 2.62 -9.16
CA SER A 218 -17.17 2.36 -7.74
C SER A 218 -18.32 1.37 -7.50
N VAL A 219 -19.23 1.22 -8.48
CA VAL A 219 -20.38 0.29 -8.40
C VAL A 219 -20.06 -1.14 -8.89
N ASP A 220 -18.92 -1.32 -9.55
CA ASP A 220 -18.52 -2.63 -10.05
C ASP A 220 -17.94 -3.49 -8.91
N LEU A 221 -17.99 -4.82 -9.06
CA LEU A 221 -17.32 -5.74 -8.14
C LEU A 221 -15.83 -5.39 -8.04
N CYS A 222 -15.32 -5.29 -6.81
CA CYS A 222 -13.99 -4.79 -6.59
C CYS A 222 -12.92 -5.82 -6.99
N CYS A 223 -12.07 -5.45 -7.94
CA CYS A 223 -10.82 -6.15 -8.23
C CYS A 223 -9.64 -5.38 -7.66
N TYR A 224 -8.68 -6.10 -7.09
CA TYR A 224 -7.45 -5.52 -6.53
C TYR A 224 -6.23 -5.88 -7.38
N VAL A 225 -5.28 -4.95 -7.43
CA VAL A 225 -3.91 -5.20 -7.88
C VAL A 225 -3.00 -4.99 -6.68
N SER A 226 -2.11 -5.94 -6.42
CA SER A 226 -1.02 -5.73 -5.47
C SER A 226 0.27 -5.36 -6.21
N MET A 227 0.95 -4.34 -5.69
CA MET A 227 2.19 -3.83 -6.21
C MET A 227 3.28 -4.02 -5.18
N HIS A 228 4.43 -4.53 -5.63
CA HIS A 228 5.64 -4.64 -4.85
C HIS A 228 6.78 -4.03 -5.65
N LEU A 229 7.46 -3.04 -5.10
CA LEU A 229 8.72 -2.52 -5.60
C LEU A 229 9.78 -2.87 -4.56
N LEU A 230 10.54 -3.90 -4.87
CA LEU A 230 11.50 -4.55 -3.96
C LEU A 230 12.86 -4.65 -4.66
N ALA A 231 13.76 -5.42 -4.08
CA ALA A 231 15.10 -5.66 -4.59
C ALA A 231 15.42 -7.15 -4.63
N ALA A 232 16.03 -7.56 -5.73
CA ALA A 232 16.58 -8.90 -5.92
C ALA A 232 17.80 -8.82 -6.83
N ASP A 233 18.80 -9.67 -6.55
CA ASP A 233 20.02 -9.79 -7.36
C ASP A 233 20.75 -8.44 -7.58
N GLY A 234 20.68 -7.53 -6.60
CA GLY A 234 21.28 -6.19 -6.65
C GLY A 234 20.49 -5.14 -7.45
N GLY A 235 19.40 -5.54 -8.11
CA GLY A 235 18.54 -4.66 -8.90
C GLY A 235 17.17 -4.42 -8.25
N ALA A 236 16.54 -3.29 -8.61
CA ALA A 236 15.15 -3.05 -8.29
C ALA A 236 14.24 -4.00 -9.09
N VAL A 237 13.17 -4.49 -8.47
CA VAL A 237 12.18 -5.34 -9.11
C VAL A 237 10.78 -4.85 -8.79
N LEU A 238 10.01 -4.58 -9.83
CA LEU A 238 8.58 -4.33 -9.72
C LEU A 238 7.82 -5.63 -9.98
N ALA A 239 6.89 -5.98 -9.09
CA ALA A 239 5.93 -7.04 -9.29
C ALA A 239 4.51 -6.51 -9.12
N PHE A 240 3.70 -6.64 -10.17
CA PHE A 240 2.24 -6.55 -10.04
C PHE A 240 1.65 -7.95 -9.96
N THR A 241 0.66 -8.14 -9.08
CA THR A 241 -0.05 -9.41 -8.91
C THR A 241 -1.55 -9.17 -8.77
N TRP A 242 -2.36 -10.09 -9.30
CA TRP A 242 -3.81 -10.03 -9.25
C TRP A 242 -4.42 -11.43 -9.35
N LEU A 243 -5.66 -11.62 -8.92
CA LEU A 243 -6.36 -12.88 -9.11
C LEU A 243 -6.73 -13.05 -10.59
N ARG A 244 -6.41 -14.20 -11.20
CA ARG A 244 -6.81 -14.46 -12.60
C ARG A 244 -8.33 -14.38 -12.72
N ARG A 245 -8.79 -13.88 -13.87
CA ARG A 245 -10.20 -13.55 -14.21
C ARG A 245 -10.67 -12.18 -13.70
N ASP A 246 -9.92 -11.50 -12.83
CA ASP A 246 -10.20 -10.10 -12.49
C ASP A 246 -9.76 -9.19 -13.66
N GLN A 247 -10.65 -9.05 -14.65
CA GLN A 247 -10.39 -8.34 -15.91
C GLN A 247 -9.95 -6.88 -15.71
N PRO A 248 -10.52 -6.08 -14.79
CA PRO A 248 -10.03 -4.73 -14.51
C PRO A 248 -8.57 -4.69 -14.05
N ALA A 249 -8.18 -5.61 -13.17
CA ALA A 249 -6.82 -5.72 -12.66
C ALA A 249 -5.85 -6.19 -13.76
N GLU A 250 -6.26 -7.18 -14.56
CA GLU A 250 -5.48 -7.63 -15.72
C GLU A 250 -5.28 -6.51 -16.75
N GLN A 251 -6.32 -5.75 -17.07
CA GLN A 251 -6.27 -4.61 -17.98
C GLN A 251 -5.31 -3.53 -17.48
N PHE A 252 -5.37 -3.19 -16.19
CA PHE A 252 -4.46 -2.24 -15.56
C PHE A 252 -2.99 -2.64 -15.80
N VAL A 253 -2.65 -3.90 -15.49
CA VAL A 253 -1.28 -4.43 -15.64
C VAL A 253 -0.88 -4.54 -17.11
N ARG A 254 -1.77 -4.96 -18.00
CA ARG A 254 -1.51 -5.04 -19.45
C ARG A 254 -1.14 -3.68 -20.04
N THR A 255 -1.83 -2.61 -19.64
CA THR A 255 -1.47 -1.27 -20.12
C THR A 255 -0.12 -0.80 -19.60
N PHE A 256 0.30 -1.22 -18.41
CA PHE A 256 1.64 -0.95 -17.92
C PHE A 256 2.70 -1.69 -18.75
N ALA A 257 2.48 -2.97 -19.01
CA ALA A 257 3.39 -3.80 -19.80
C ALA A 257 3.55 -3.31 -21.26
N ALA A 258 2.57 -2.56 -21.77
CA ALA A 258 2.59 -1.99 -23.12
C ALA A 258 3.34 -0.64 -23.22
N LEU A 259 3.82 -0.09 -22.10
CA LEU A 259 4.55 1.17 -22.08
C LEU A 259 5.97 1.02 -22.65
N PRO A 260 6.55 2.10 -23.18
CA PRO A 260 7.97 2.13 -23.51
C PRO A 260 8.83 1.84 -22.26
N ARG A 261 9.86 1.01 -22.43
CA ARG A 261 10.70 0.50 -21.32
C ARG A 261 11.33 1.63 -20.51
N GLU A 262 11.75 2.70 -21.17
CA GLU A 262 12.35 3.89 -20.58
C GLU A 262 11.39 4.67 -19.66
N GLN A 263 10.08 4.43 -19.74
CA GLN A 263 9.08 5.08 -18.89
C GLN A 263 8.72 4.23 -17.65
N MET A 264 8.99 2.92 -17.68
CA MET A 264 8.47 1.98 -16.70
C MET A 264 8.93 2.28 -15.27
N ALA A 265 10.21 2.64 -15.07
CA ALA A 265 10.75 2.96 -13.74
C ALA A 265 10.06 4.18 -13.13
N SER A 266 9.96 5.27 -13.89
CA SER A 266 9.30 6.51 -13.45
C SER A 266 7.81 6.30 -13.20
N LEU A 267 7.13 5.48 -14.00
CA LEU A 267 5.72 5.16 -13.81
C LEU A 267 5.48 4.19 -12.66
N ALA A 268 6.43 3.30 -12.35
CA ALA A 268 6.40 2.47 -11.15
C ALA A 268 6.49 3.36 -9.90
N VAL A 269 7.46 4.28 -9.84
CA VAL A 269 7.56 5.26 -8.74
C VAL A 269 6.27 6.08 -8.64
N GLN A 270 5.77 6.59 -9.75
CA GLN A 270 4.53 7.35 -9.78
C GLN A 270 3.33 6.55 -9.25
N CYS A 271 3.21 5.27 -9.63
CA CYS A 271 2.16 4.38 -9.17
C CYS A 271 2.26 4.10 -7.66
N ALA A 272 3.47 3.88 -7.13
CA ALA A 272 3.69 3.69 -5.71
C ALA A 272 3.17 4.89 -4.90
N PHE A 273 3.58 6.12 -5.24
CA PHE A 273 3.13 7.33 -4.53
C PHE A 273 1.64 7.67 -4.74
N GLU A 274 1.01 7.18 -5.80
CA GLU A 274 -0.40 7.43 -6.10
C GLU A 274 -1.35 6.47 -5.37
N HIS A 275 -0.90 5.23 -5.14
CA HIS A 275 -1.78 4.13 -4.73
C HIS A 275 -1.31 3.33 -3.51
N VAL A 276 -0.01 3.32 -3.20
CA VAL A 276 0.55 2.37 -2.23
C VAL A 276 0.94 3.09 -0.94
N GLU A 277 0.22 2.79 0.15
CA GLU A 277 0.41 3.44 1.45
C GLU A 277 1.80 3.17 2.05
N PHE A 278 2.35 1.97 1.89
CA PHE A 278 3.72 1.64 2.30
C PHE A 278 4.71 1.94 1.18
N THR A 279 4.93 3.22 0.90
CA THR A 279 5.98 3.69 -0.02
C THR A 279 7.09 4.41 0.75
N CYS A 280 8.33 3.96 0.60
CA CYS A 280 9.52 4.60 1.16
C CYS A 280 10.65 4.69 0.12
N MET A 281 11.71 5.41 0.47
CA MET A 281 12.82 5.71 -0.43
C MET A 281 14.11 5.96 0.36
N SER A 282 15.25 5.89 -0.32
CA SER A 282 16.53 6.31 0.26
C SER A 282 16.59 7.84 0.39
N ASP A 283 17.34 8.32 1.39
CA ASP A 283 17.59 9.75 1.55
C ASP A 283 18.34 10.34 0.35
N SER A 284 19.34 9.63 -0.15
CA SER A 284 20.12 10.04 -1.33
C SER A 284 19.25 10.26 -2.57
N TRP A 285 18.26 9.40 -2.81
CA TRP A 285 17.33 9.57 -3.92
C TRP A 285 16.41 10.75 -3.68
N TRP A 286 15.81 10.85 -2.49
CA TRP A 286 14.88 11.93 -2.16
C TRP A 286 15.53 13.31 -2.23
N SER A 287 16.70 13.47 -1.63
CA SER A 287 17.47 14.71 -1.61
C SER A 287 17.97 15.11 -3.00
N GLY A 288 18.30 14.11 -3.85
CA GLY A 288 18.70 14.30 -5.24
C GLY A 288 17.59 14.80 -6.18
N LEU A 289 16.32 14.61 -5.80
CA LEU A 289 15.20 15.09 -6.62
C LEU A 289 15.07 16.62 -6.62
N LYS A 290 14.85 17.18 -7.81
CA LYS A 290 14.50 18.59 -7.98
C LYS A 290 13.23 18.92 -7.19
N ARG A 291 13.18 20.13 -6.61
CA ARG A 291 12.05 20.58 -5.76
C ARG A 291 10.66 20.39 -6.40
N PRO A 292 10.43 20.69 -7.71
CA PRO A 292 9.13 20.44 -8.33
C PRO A 292 8.74 18.95 -8.41
N MET A 293 9.73 18.06 -8.52
CA MET A 293 9.49 16.61 -8.57
C MET A 293 9.07 16.08 -7.20
N ARG A 294 9.78 16.49 -6.13
CA ARG A 294 9.38 16.19 -4.75
C ARG A 294 7.98 16.70 -4.46
N GLY A 295 7.71 17.98 -4.79
CA GLY A 295 6.38 18.57 -4.63
C GLY A 295 5.30 17.80 -5.37
N SER A 296 5.58 17.30 -6.57
CA SER A 296 4.63 16.48 -7.32
C SER A 296 4.37 15.12 -6.68
N LEU A 297 5.35 14.46 -6.06
CA LEU A 297 5.15 13.19 -5.37
C LEU A 297 4.37 13.37 -4.07
N LEU A 298 4.71 14.41 -3.31
CA LEU A 298 4.02 14.82 -2.09
C LEU A 298 2.54 15.13 -2.36
N GLU A 299 2.25 15.86 -3.44
CA GLU A 299 0.87 16.18 -3.83
C GLU A 299 0.04 14.93 -4.18
N ARG A 300 0.66 13.86 -4.70
CA ARG A 300 -0.04 12.60 -4.98
C ARG A 300 -0.50 11.94 -3.68
N VAL A 301 0.40 11.80 -2.71
CA VAL A 301 0.06 11.23 -1.41
C VAL A 301 -1.00 12.09 -0.70
N ARG A 302 -0.85 13.42 -0.73
CA ARG A 302 -1.85 14.34 -0.16
C ARG A 302 -3.25 14.15 -0.77
N ARG A 303 -3.32 13.97 -2.09
CA ARG A 303 -4.57 13.75 -2.84
C ARG A 303 -5.17 12.38 -2.59
N ALA A 304 -4.34 11.33 -2.55
CA ALA A 304 -4.77 9.97 -2.25
C ALA A 304 -5.44 9.86 -0.86
N ASN A 305 -5.00 10.68 0.09
CA ASN A 305 -5.56 10.76 1.44
C ASN A 305 -6.69 11.80 1.60
N SER A 306 -7.20 12.37 0.50
CA SER A 306 -8.26 13.37 0.54
C SER A 306 -9.60 12.76 0.15
N LEU A 307 -10.55 12.75 1.09
CA LEU A 307 -11.91 12.22 0.89
C LEU A 307 -12.72 12.97 -0.19
N SER A 308 -12.34 14.22 -0.50
CA SER A 308 -12.99 15.04 -1.53
C SER A 308 -12.31 14.96 -2.89
N TYR A 309 -11.13 14.32 -2.98
CA TYR A 309 -10.38 14.27 -4.21
C TYR A 309 -10.88 13.15 -5.11
N ARG A 310 -11.39 13.51 -6.29
CA ARG A 310 -11.59 12.56 -7.38
C ARG A 310 -10.29 12.37 -8.14
N ARG A 311 -9.81 11.13 -8.17
CA ARG A 311 -8.61 10.75 -8.92
C ARG A 311 -8.77 11.13 -10.39
N SER A 312 -7.76 11.81 -10.94
CA SER A 312 -7.71 12.17 -12.35
C SER A 312 -7.54 10.92 -13.21
N PRO A 313 -8.20 10.81 -14.37
CA PRO A 313 -7.92 9.74 -15.34
C PRO A 313 -6.46 9.71 -15.77
N ARG A 314 -5.78 10.87 -15.74
CA ARG A 314 -4.38 11.03 -16.13
C ARG A 314 -3.41 10.93 -14.95
N CYS A 315 -3.82 10.35 -13.82
CA CYS A 315 -2.98 10.19 -12.62
C CYS A 315 -1.73 9.35 -12.90
N LEU A 316 -1.81 8.39 -13.83
CA LEU A 316 -0.70 7.50 -14.23
C LEU A 316 -0.12 7.81 -15.62
N SER A 317 -0.43 8.98 -16.20
CA SER A 317 0.21 9.40 -17.45
C SER A 317 1.67 9.81 -17.21
N TYR A 318 2.58 9.40 -18.10
CA TYR A 318 3.98 9.80 -18.05
C TYR A 318 4.12 11.29 -18.35
N ARG A 319 4.72 12.03 -17.42
CA ARG A 319 4.92 13.49 -17.51
C ARG A 319 6.21 13.96 -16.86
N ILE A 320 6.63 13.26 -15.81
CA ILE A 320 7.81 13.59 -15.03
C ILE A 320 8.67 12.34 -15.00
N HIS A 321 9.95 12.52 -15.31
CA HIS A 321 10.94 11.48 -15.28
C HIS A 321 11.55 11.43 -13.86
N TYR A 322 11.15 10.45 -13.05
CA TYR A 322 11.54 10.31 -11.64
C TYR A 322 12.72 9.37 -11.40
N ALA A 323 12.95 8.42 -12.30
CA ALA A 323 13.93 7.35 -12.13
C ALA A 323 14.48 6.88 -13.47
N ASP A 324 15.82 6.83 -13.53
CA ASP A 324 16.63 6.26 -14.61
C ASP A 324 17.04 4.83 -14.23
N TRP A 325 16.09 3.91 -14.23
CA TRP A 325 16.36 2.48 -13.98
C TRP A 325 16.09 1.70 -15.28
N PRO A 326 17.13 1.34 -16.05
CA PRO A 326 16.96 0.60 -17.31
C PRO A 326 16.27 -0.74 -17.07
N VAL A 327 15.35 -1.13 -17.96
CA VAL A 327 14.65 -2.42 -17.85
C VAL A 327 15.56 -3.53 -18.37
N ALA A 328 15.96 -4.44 -17.47
CA ALA A 328 16.73 -5.62 -17.79
C ALA A 328 15.84 -6.75 -18.34
N GLU A 329 14.73 -7.05 -17.66
CA GLU A 329 13.84 -8.16 -17.98
C GLU A 329 12.37 -7.81 -17.69
N VAL A 330 11.46 -8.35 -18.48
CA VAL A 330 10.01 -8.33 -18.22
C VAL A 330 9.48 -9.75 -18.37
N ARG A 331 8.79 -10.25 -17.33
CA ARG A 331 8.25 -11.62 -17.26
C ARG A 331 6.78 -11.64 -16.84
#